data_AF-A0A447TPX7-F1
#
_entry.id   AF-A0A447TPX7-F1
#
_cell.length_a   1.000
_cell.length_b   1.000
_cell.length_c   1.000
_cell.angle_alpha   90.00
_cell.angle_beta   90.00
_cell.angle_gamma   90.00
#
_symmetry.space_group_name_H-M   'P 1'
#
loop_
_entity.id
_entity.type
_entity.pdbx_description
1 polymer ?
#
loop_
_entity_poly.entity_id
_entity_poly.type
_entity_poly.pdbx_seq_one_letter_code
_entity_poly.pdbx_strand_id
1 'polypeptide(L)'
;MGLFVLFPLVCTIAIAFTNYSSTNQLTFETRPASADGPFLSGRKNLITSVFYPTGDEWQLALTDGETGKHYLSDAFSFGGEQKLQLKETDALPGGERANLRIITQNRLALNQITAVLPDESKVIMSSLRQFSGTRPLYTLADDGLLTNNQSGVKYRPNNDSGYYQSINADGSWGDEKLSPGYTVTIGAKNFTRVFTDEGIQKPFFAIFVWTVVFSVPHCGVNRGGWDGIGLPRTVGSAER
;
A
#
# COMPACT_ATOMS: atom_id res chain seq x y z
N MET A 1 -16.05 18.78 28.73
CA MET A 1 -17.01 18.77 27.60
C MET A 1 -16.38 19.18 26.26
N GLY A 2 -15.72 20.33 26.15
CA GLY A 2 -15.17 20.80 24.86
C GLY A 2 -14.25 19.80 24.14
N LEU A 3 -13.22 19.27 24.81
CA LEU A 3 -12.21 18.42 24.17
C LEU A 3 -12.66 16.96 23.93
N PHE A 4 -13.58 16.44 24.73
CA PHE A 4 -13.95 15.02 24.70
C PHE A 4 -15.34 14.75 24.11
N VAL A 5 -16.15 15.80 23.90
CA VAL A 5 -17.50 15.67 23.31
C VAL A 5 -17.60 16.55 22.07
N LEU A 6 -17.29 17.84 22.21
CA LEU A 6 -17.48 18.80 21.12
C LEU A 6 -16.44 18.61 20.01
N PHE A 7 -15.18 18.39 20.37
CA PHE A 7 -14.12 18.14 19.40
C PHE A 7 -14.36 16.88 18.55
N PRO A 8 -14.63 15.67 19.11
CA PRO A 8 -14.96 14.50 18.28
C PRO A 8 -16.18 14.73 17.38
N LEU A 9 -17.21 15.42 17.88
CA LEU A 9 -18.42 15.74 17.11
C LEU A 9 -18.10 16.63 15.90
N VAL A 10 -17.34 17.71 16.10
CA VAL A 10 -16.92 18.61 15.01
C VAL A 10 -16.04 17.86 14.00
N CYS A 11 -15.13 16.99 14.47
CA CYS A 11 -14.32 16.15 13.60
C CYS A 11 -15.17 15.17 12.78
N THR A 12 -16.19 14.54 13.35
CA THR A 12 -17.12 13.67 12.61
C THR A 12 -17.85 14.43 11.52
N ILE A 13 -18.33 15.64 11.83
CA ILE A 13 -18.98 16.51 10.83
C ILE A 13 -17.99 16.88 9.72
N ALA A 14 -16.76 17.27 10.07
CA ALA A 14 -15.74 17.62 9.09
C ALA A 14 -15.39 16.45 8.16
N ILE A 15 -15.22 15.24 8.69
CA ILE A 15 -14.96 14.02 7.92
C ILE A 15 -16.14 13.70 6.98
N ALA A 16 -17.39 13.99 7.37
CA ALA A 16 -18.55 13.77 6.52
C ALA A 16 -18.54 14.56 5.20
N PHE A 17 -17.76 15.65 5.11
CA PHE A 17 -17.56 16.43 3.87
C PHE A 17 -16.35 15.96 3.05
N THR A 18 -15.71 14.84 3.43
CA THR A 18 -14.54 14.26 2.75
C THR A 18 -14.84 12.87 2.18
N ASN A 19 -13.98 12.40 1.27
CA ASN A 19 -14.04 11.02 0.76
C ASN A 19 -13.31 10.00 1.67
N TYR A 20 -13.08 10.31 2.94
CA TYR A 20 -12.36 9.45 3.87
C TYR A 20 -13.01 8.06 3.94
N SER A 21 -12.24 7.05 3.56
CA SER A 21 -12.69 5.66 3.43
C SER A 21 -11.50 4.71 3.59
N SER A 22 -11.73 3.40 3.54
CA SER A 22 -10.65 2.40 3.50
C SER A 22 -9.69 2.57 2.33
N THR A 23 -10.11 3.21 1.24
CA THR A 23 -9.30 3.41 0.03
C THR A 23 -8.58 4.75 -0.01
N ASN A 24 -9.02 5.74 0.79
CA ASN A 24 -8.54 7.12 0.79
C ASN A 24 -8.18 7.57 2.22
N GLN A 25 -7.27 6.85 2.86
CA GLN A 25 -6.87 7.10 4.25
C GLN A 25 -5.71 8.08 4.39
N LEU A 26 -4.88 8.20 3.35
CA LEU A 26 -3.64 8.97 3.38
C LEU A 26 -3.90 10.43 2.97
N THR A 27 -3.18 11.36 3.61
CA THR A 27 -3.15 12.74 3.12
C THR A 27 -2.26 12.81 1.88
N PHE A 28 -2.47 13.82 1.03
CA PHE A 28 -1.67 14.01 -0.19
C PHE A 28 -0.15 14.00 0.08
N GLU A 29 0.26 14.56 1.22
CA GLU A 29 1.65 14.72 1.68
C GLU A 29 2.27 13.45 2.31
N THR A 30 1.49 12.63 3.02
CA THR A 30 2.01 11.44 3.75
C THR A 30 2.05 10.18 2.91
N ARG A 31 1.95 10.32 1.59
CA ARG A 31 1.97 9.16 0.71
C ARG A 31 3.35 8.52 0.75
N PRO A 32 3.45 7.21 1.03
CA PRO A 32 4.67 6.50 0.73
C PRO A 32 4.87 6.64 -0.79
N ALA A 33 5.97 7.24 -1.21
CA ALA A 33 7.07 6.61 -1.96
C ALA A 33 6.77 5.33 -2.80
N SER A 34 5.53 5.02 -3.19
CA SER A 34 5.21 4.03 -4.22
C SER A 34 5.42 4.61 -5.62
N ALA A 35 5.60 5.94 -5.71
CA ALA A 35 6.25 6.58 -6.85
C ALA A 35 7.76 6.28 -6.89
N ASP A 36 8.41 6.24 -5.71
CA ASP A 36 9.84 6.00 -5.55
C ASP A 36 10.20 4.52 -5.35
N GLY A 37 9.19 3.65 -5.34
CA GLY A 37 9.35 2.21 -5.25
C GLY A 37 10.11 1.70 -6.48
N PRO A 38 11.27 1.04 -6.31
CA PRO A 38 12.03 0.53 -7.43
C PRO A 38 11.18 -0.43 -8.27
N PHE A 39 10.99 -0.13 -9.56
CA PHE A 39 10.43 -1.09 -10.51
C PHE A 39 11.55 -1.93 -11.11
N LEU A 40 11.32 -3.23 -11.14
CA LEU A 40 12.14 -4.15 -11.92
C LEU A 40 11.78 -3.93 -13.39
N SER A 41 12.73 -3.45 -14.19
CA SER A 41 12.50 -3.22 -15.62
C SER A 41 11.92 -4.49 -16.24
N GLY A 42 10.66 -4.40 -16.68
CA GLY A 42 9.90 -5.57 -17.13
C GLY A 42 10.58 -6.25 -18.31
N ARG A 43 10.95 -7.53 -18.15
CA ARG A 43 11.47 -8.52 -19.13
C ARG A 43 12.60 -8.12 -20.09
N LYS A 44 12.91 -6.85 -20.28
CA LYS A 44 14.06 -6.35 -21.05
C LYS A 44 15.20 -6.15 -20.05
N ASN A 45 16.36 -6.76 -20.31
CA ASN A 45 17.53 -6.79 -19.42
C ASN A 45 17.42 -7.80 -18.24
N LEU A 46 16.94 -9.02 -18.51
CA LEU A 46 17.07 -10.12 -17.55
C LEU A 46 18.51 -10.63 -17.55
N ILE A 47 19.18 -10.46 -16.42
CA ILE A 47 20.58 -10.86 -16.25
C ILE A 47 20.60 -12.12 -15.41
N THR A 48 21.13 -13.22 -15.95
CA THR A 48 21.19 -14.50 -15.23
C THR A 48 22.22 -14.41 -14.10
N SER A 49 21.80 -14.73 -12.88
CA SER A 49 22.68 -14.70 -11.72
C SER A 49 23.14 -16.10 -11.31
N VAL A 50 24.43 -16.24 -11.07
CA VAL A 50 25.07 -17.43 -10.52
C VAL A 50 25.91 -17.00 -9.33
N PHE A 51 25.78 -17.71 -8.23
CA PHE A 51 26.60 -17.49 -7.04
C PHE A 51 27.67 -18.56 -6.95
N TYR A 52 28.89 -18.15 -6.63
CA TYR A 52 30.02 -19.05 -6.42
C TYR A 52 30.50 -18.93 -4.97
N PRO A 53 30.60 -20.03 -4.22
CA PRO A 53 31.22 -20.01 -2.91
C PRO A 53 32.73 -19.80 -3.05
N THR A 54 33.29 -18.88 -2.26
CA THR A 54 34.72 -18.56 -2.20
C THR A 54 35.15 -18.63 -0.72
N GLY A 55 35.46 -19.83 -0.24
CA GLY A 55 35.68 -20.05 1.20
C GLY A 55 34.39 -19.85 1.99
N ASP A 56 34.42 -18.95 2.97
CA ASP A 56 33.24 -18.54 3.76
C ASP A 56 32.45 -17.40 3.10
N GLU A 57 32.96 -16.84 2.00
CA GLU A 57 32.34 -15.73 1.26
C GLU A 57 31.69 -16.20 -0.05
N TRP A 58 31.01 -15.30 -0.72
CA TRP A 58 30.26 -15.52 -1.96
C TRP A 58 30.69 -14.54 -3.03
N GLN A 59 30.64 -14.99 -4.28
CA GLN A 59 30.82 -14.13 -5.45
C GLN A 59 29.55 -14.18 -6.30
N LEU A 60 29.09 -13.01 -6.75
CA LEU A 60 27.96 -12.88 -7.64
C LEU A 60 28.48 -12.73 -9.07
N ALA A 61 28.14 -13.70 -9.91
CA ALA A 61 28.33 -13.62 -11.34
C ALA A 61 27.00 -13.32 -12.04
N LEU A 62 27.02 -12.32 -12.91
CA LEU A 62 25.90 -11.86 -13.70
C LEU A 62 26.21 -12.07 -15.17
N THR A 63 25.31 -12.71 -15.91
CA THR A 63 25.43 -12.91 -17.36
C THR A 63 24.28 -12.22 -18.05
N ASP A 64 24.62 -11.23 -18.87
CA ASP A 64 23.64 -10.53 -19.68
C ASP A 64 23.31 -11.35 -20.93
N GLY A 65 22.05 -11.77 -21.04
CA GLY A 65 21.58 -12.59 -22.17
C GLY A 65 21.44 -11.81 -23.49
N GLU A 66 21.39 -10.47 -23.45
CA GLU A 66 21.29 -9.64 -24.64
C GLU A 66 22.66 -9.30 -25.23
N THR A 67 23.63 -8.95 -24.39
CA THR A 67 24.98 -8.56 -24.83
C THR A 67 25.98 -9.71 -24.82
N GLY A 68 25.67 -10.81 -24.13
CA GLY A 68 26.59 -11.95 -23.94
C GLY A 68 27.75 -11.65 -22.99
N LYS A 69 27.76 -10.48 -22.34
CA LYS A 69 28.81 -10.08 -21.41
C LYS A 69 28.62 -10.75 -20.04
N HIS A 70 29.74 -11.05 -19.39
CA HIS A 70 29.76 -11.53 -18.02
C HIS A 70 30.31 -10.46 -17.09
N TYR A 71 29.72 -10.38 -15.90
CA TYR A 71 30.12 -9.47 -14.86
C TYR A 71 30.32 -10.27 -13.57
N LEU A 72 31.35 -9.94 -12.80
CA LEU A 72 31.69 -10.63 -11.57
C LEU A 72 31.89 -9.60 -10.45
N SER A 73 31.27 -9.84 -9.30
CA SER A 73 31.52 -9.06 -8.09
C SER A 73 32.79 -9.52 -7.38
N ASP A 74 33.34 -8.64 -6.55
CA ASP A 74 34.27 -9.07 -5.52
C ASP A 74 33.56 -9.97 -4.48
N ALA A 75 34.33 -10.63 -3.62
CA ALA A 75 33.79 -11.53 -2.60
C ALA A 75 32.99 -10.75 -1.54
N PHE A 76 31.85 -11.30 -1.13
CA PHE A 76 30.93 -10.67 -0.19
C PHE A 76 30.27 -11.71 0.73
N SER A 77 29.78 -11.26 1.87
CA SER A 77 29.02 -12.08 2.82
C SER A 77 27.55 -11.67 2.82
N PHE A 78 26.65 -12.63 3.01
CA PHE A 78 25.21 -12.33 3.11
C PHE A 78 24.92 -11.55 4.40
N GLY A 79 24.27 -10.40 4.26
CA GLY A 79 23.77 -9.63 5.40
C GLY A 79 23.60 -8.15 5.09
N GLY A 80 22.47 -7.59 5.50
CA GLY A 80 22.18 -6.16 5.40
C GLY A 80 22.08 -5.62 3.97
N GLU A 81 21.87 -4.31 3.89
CA GLU A 81 21.88 -3.57 2.64
C GLU A 81 23.33 -3.31 2.21
N GLN A 82 23.70 -3.82 1.04
CA GLN A 82 25.07 -3.71 0.52
C GLN A 82 25.06 -3.45 -0.99
N LYS A 83 26.07 -2.70 -1.43
CA LYS A 83 26.28 -2.39 -2.84
C LYS A 83 27.48 -3.18 -3.35
N LEU A 84 27.26 -4.03 -4.34
CA LEU A 84 28.31 -4.82 -4.96
C LEU A 84 28.71 -4.19 -6.28
N GLN A 85 29.98 -3.81 -6.41
CA GLN A 85 30.50 -3.31 -7.67
C GLN A 85 30.96 -4.48 -8.52
N LEU A 86 30.46 -4.58 -9.75
CA LEU A 86 30.82 -5.65 -10.66
C LEU A 86 31.85 -5.17 -11.68
N LYS A 87 32.73 -6.09 -12.06
CA LYS A 87 33.73 -5.91 -13.11
C LYS A 87 33.35 -6.80 -14.29
N GLU A 88 33.51 -6.28 -15.50
CA GLU A 88 33.36 -7.08 -16.72
C GLU A 88 34.46 -8.15 -16.76
N THR A 89 34.09 -9.38 -17.10
CA THR A 89 35.00 -10.53 -17.22
C THR A 89 34.65 -11.32 -18.47
N ASP A 90 35.66 -11.83 -19.16
CA ASP A 90 35.46 -12.70 -20.33
C ASP A 90 35.10 -14.14 -19.93
N ALA A 91 35.45 -14.54 -18.71
CA ALA A 91 35.24 -15.90 -18.21
C ALA A 91 34.54 -15.89 -16.85
N LEU A 92 33.55 -16.78 -16.72
CA LEU A 92 32.92 -17.09 -15.45
C LEU A 92 33.87 -17.95 -14.59
N PRO A 93 33.81 -17.82 -13.24
CA PRO A 93 34.59 -18.67 -12.36
C PRO A 93 34.31 -20.16 -12.61
N GLY A 94 35.37 -20.98 -12.64
CA GLY A 94 35.29 -22.44 -12.81
C GLY A 94 34.84 -23.21 -11.56
N GLY A 95 34.16 -22.56 -10.62
CA GLY A 95 33.75 -23.14 -9.34
C GLY A 95 32.40 -23.87 -9.39
N GLU A 96 32.09 -24.61 -8.33
CA GLU A 96 30.76 -25.21 -8.15
C GLU A 96 29.73 -24.10 -7.92
N ARG A 97 28.61 -24.15 -8.66
CA ARG A 97 27.54 -23.16 -8.53
C ARG A 97 26.75 -23.39 -7.25
N ALA A 98 26.37 -22.31 -6.56
CA ALA A 98 25.54 -22.39 -5.37
C ALA A 98 24.22 -23.12 -5.65
N ASN A 99 23.84 -24.03 -4.74
CA ASN A 99 22.56 -24.72 -4.82
C ASN A 99 21.42 -23.74 -4.55
N LEU A 100 20.29 -23.91 -5.25
CA LEU A 100 19.02 -23.22 -5.05
C LEU A 100 18.58 -23.16 -3.57
N ARG A 101 18.89 -24.20 -2.79
CA ARG A 101 18.58 -24.23 -1.35
C ARG A 101 19.23 -23.07 -0.60
N ILE A 102 20.51 -22.80 -0.88
CA ILE A 102 21.29 -21.74 -0.21
C ILE A 102 20.75 -20.36 -0.61
N ILE A 103 20.44 -20.18 -1.91
CA ILE A 103 19.85 -18.94 -2.43
C ILE A 103 18.50 -18.67 -1.77
N THR A 104 17.68 -19.70 -1.60
CA THR A 104 16.36 -19.56 -0.96
C THR A 104 16.48 -19.22 0.53
N GLN A 105 17.43 -19.83 1.25
CA GLN A 105 17.70 -19.53 2.66
C GLN A 105 18.18 -18.10 2.88
N ASN A 106 18.99 -17.57 1.96
CA ASN A 106 19.55 -16.22 2.05
C ASN A 106 18.76 -15.17 1.24
N ARG A 107 17.54 -15.50 0.80
CA ARG A 107 16.71 -14.64 -0.08
C ARG A 107 16.53 -13.22 0.46
N LEU A 108 16.31 -13.08 1.77
CA LEU A 108 16.09 -11.77 2.38
C LEU A 108 17.34 -10.88 2.29
N ALA A 109 18.52 -11.43 2.57
CA ALA A 109 19.78 -10.72 2.41
C ALA A 109 20.08 -10.41 0.94
N LEU A 110 19.83 -11.38 0.04
CA LEU A 110 20.01 -11.20 -1.40
C LEU A 110 19.13 -10.09 -1.99
N ASN A 111 17.89 -9.94 -1.51
CA ASN A 111 16.99 -8.85 -1.92
C ASN A 111 17.49 -7.47 -1.50
N GLN A 112 18.40 -7.38 -0.53
CA GLN A 112 18.99 -6.13 -0.06
C GLN A 112 20.30 -5.78 -0.79
N ILE A 113 20.75 -6.65 -1.70
CA ILE A 113 21.95 -6.42 -2.50
C ILE A 113 21.59 -5.57 -3.72
N THR A 114 22.28 -4.44 -3.87
CA THR A 114 22.28 -3.65 -5.09
C THR A 114 23.57 -3.87 -5.85
N ALA A 115 23.50 -4.56 -6.98
CA ALA A 115 24.63 -4.75 -7.87
C ALA A 115 24.79 -3.54 -8.80
N VAL A 116 26.00 -3.02 -8.92
CA VAL A 116 26.34 -1.86 -9.76
C VAL A 116 27.25 -2.35 -10.88
N LEU A 117 26.76 -2.26 -12.12
CA LEU A 117 27.49 -2.63 -13.32
C LEU A 117 28.57 -1.57 -13.66
N PRO A 118 29.55 -1.91 -14.53
CA PRO A 118 30.58 -0.96 -14.98
C PRO A 118 30.04 0.31 -15.68
N ASP A 119 28.81 0.26 -16.19
CA ASP A 119 28.08 1.39 -16.80
C ASP A 119 27.30 2.25 -15.77
N GLU A 120 27.59 2.05 -14.48
CA GLU A 120 26.89 2.65 -13.33
C GLU A 120 25.41 2.25 -13.18
N SER A 121 24.91 1.34 -14.02
CA SER A 121 23.53 0.88 -13.90
C SER A 121 23.37 -0.03 -12.67
N LYS A 122 22.23 0.15 -11.99
CA LYS A 122 21.90 -0.57 -10.76
C LYS A 122 20.95 -1.71 -11.06
N VAL A 123 21.33 -2.91 -10.66
CA VAL A 123 20.54 -4.13 -10.81
C VAL A 123 20.28 -4.75 -9.45
N ILE A 124 19.05 -5.20 -9.24
CA ILE A 124 18.63 -5.89 -8.01
C ILE A 124 18.07 -7.26 -8.38
N MET A 125 17.96 -8.14 -7.39
CA MET A 125 17.41 -9.48 -7.58
C MET A 125 15.91 -9.40 -7.94
N SER A 126 15.56 -9.87 -9.14
CA SER A 126 14.16 -9.95 -9.61
C SER A 126 13.56 -11.34 -9.38
N SER A 127 14.39 -12.37 -9.43
CA SER A 127 14.06 -13.76 -9.16
C SER A 127 15.27 -14.47 -8.57
N LEU A 128 15.10 -15.68 -8.05
CA LEU A 128 16.18 -16.48 -7.45
C LEU A 128 17.35 -16.78 -8.42
N ARG A 129 17.15 -16.57 -9.72
CA ARG A 129 18.15 -16.79 -10.76
C ARG A 129 18.38 -15.57 -11.66
N GLN A 130 17.73 -14.46 -11.37
CA GLN A 130 17.75 -13.30 -12.25
C GLN A 130 17.90 -12.01 -11.46
N PHE A 131 18.75 -11.15 -11.98
CA PHE A 131 18.84 -9.75 -11.61
C PHE A 131 18.28 -8.93 -12.77
N SER A 132 17.74 -7.76 -12.46
CA SER A 132 17.26 -6.83 -13.48
C SER A 132 17.54 -5.40 -13.09
N GLY A 133 17.73 -4.56 -14.11
CA GLY A 133 17.86 -3.12 -13.95
C GLY A 133 16.68 -2.54 -13.17
N THR A 134 17.01 -1.81 -12.11
CA THR A 134 16.01 -1.06 -11.35
C THR A 134 15.84 0.29 -11.98
N ARG A 135 14.63 0.58 -12.44
CA ARG A 135 14.24 1.95 -12.81
C ARG A 135 13.05 2.33 -11.91
N PRO A 136 12.94 3.57 -11.44
CA PRO A 136 11.73 3.98 -10.73
C PRO A 136 10.52 3.71 -11.64
N LEU A 137 9.43 3.12 -11.12
CA LEU A 137 8.23 2.87 -11.94
C LEU A 137 7.66 4.19 -12.46
N TYR A 138 7.77 5.21 -11.61
CA TYR A 138 7.20 6.51 -11.84
C TYR A 138 8.27 7.58 -11.70
N THR A 139 8.28 8.55 -12.60
CA THR A 139 9.08 9.76 -12.46
C THR A 139 8.14 10.93 -12.23
N LEU A 140 8.33 11.61 -11.11
CA LEU A 140 7.64 12.86 -10.81
C LEU A 140 8.40 14.01 -11.49
N ALA A 141 7.71 14.76 -12.33
CA ALA A 141 8.22 15.99 -12.91
C ALA A 141 7.91 17.19 -11.98
N ASP A 142 8.62 18.30 -12.18
CA ASP A 142 8.50 19.52 -11.37
C ASP A 142 7.09 20.14 -11.38
N ASP A 143 6.29 19.84 -12.39
CA ASP A 143 4.88 20.27 -12.51
C ASP A 143 3.90 19.35 -11.75
N GLY A 144 4.41 18.38 -10.98
CA GLY A 144 3.60 17.40 -10.24
C GLY A 144 3.03 16.28 -11.13
N LEU A 145 3.46 16.20 -12.39
CA LEU A 145 3.08 15.14 -13.31
C LEU A 145 3.85 13.86 -13.00
N LEU A 146 3.13 12.76 -12.83
CA LEU A 146 3.71 11.46 -12.55
C LEU A 146 3.67 10.62 -13.82
N THR A 147 4.83 10.27 -14.37
CA THR A 147 4.90 9.49 -15.62
C THR A 147 5.33 8.06 -15.32
N ASN A 148 4.58 7.07 -15.79
CA ASN A 148 4.94 5.66 -15.70
C ASN A 148 6.01 5.34 -16.74
N ASN A 149 7.19 4.91 -16.29
CA ASN A 149 8.35 4.61 -17.13
C ASN A 149 8.22 3.29 -17.90
N GLN A 150 7.22 2.46 -17.58
CA GLN A 150 6.92 1.22 -18.30
C GLN A 150 5.93 1.45 -19.44
N SER A 151 4.80 2.13 -19.16
CA SER A 151 3.72 2.33 -20.14
C SER A 151 3.81 3.66 -20.88
N GLY A 152 4.56 4.63 -20.35
CA GLY A 152 4.58 6.02 -20.84
C GLY A 152 3.34 6.82 -20.45
N VAL A 153 2.39 6.23 -19.70
CA VAL A 153 1.17 6.90 -19.28
C VAL A 153 1.49 7.97 -18.24
N LYS A 154 0.85 9.13 -18.41
CA LYS A 154 1.00 10.29 -17.54
C LYS A 154 -0.18 10.36 -16.59
N TYR A 155 0.07 10.66 -15.32
CA TYR A 155 -0.93 10.76 -14.27
C TYR A 155 -0.83 12.11 -13.59
N ARG A 156 -1.99 12.69 -13.26
CA ARG A 156 -2.11 13.90 -12.44
C ARG A 156 -2.99 13.65 -11.23
N PRO A 157 -2.72 14.36 -10.11
CA PRO A 157 -3.61 14.33 -8.97
C PRO A 157 -4.98 14.91 -9.35
N ASN A 158 -6.02 14.08 -9.26
CA ASN A 158 -7.39 14.52 -9.45
C ASN A 158 -8.06 14.74 -8.08
N ASN A 159 -8.16 16.01 -7.68
CA ASN A 159 -8.74 16.41 -6.41
C ASN A 159 -10.26 16.20 -6.32
N ASP A 160 -10.95 15.91 -7.42
CA ASP A 160 -12.38 15.56 -7.40
C ASP A 160 -12.63 14.10 -7.02
N SER A 161 -11.72 13.20 -7.42
CA SER A 161 -11.82 11.77 -7.12
C SER A 161 -10.99 11.34 -5.92
N GLY A 162 -9.91 12.07 -5.63
CA GLY A 162 -8.91 11.69 -4.62
C GLY A 162 -7.94 10.62 -5.13
N TYR A 163 -7.67 10.56 -6.43
CA TYR A 163 -6.76 9.58 -7.03
C TYR A 163 -5.81 10.26 -8.01
N TYR A 164 -4.66 9.62 -8.26
CA TYR A 164 -3.87 9.94 -9.45
C TYR A 164 -4.56 9.31 -10.65
N GLN A 165 -5.05 10.16 -11.55
CA GLN A 165 -5.79 9.72 -12.72
C GLN A 165 -4.94 9.95 -13.95
N SER A 166 -5.00 9.02 -14.90
CA SER A 166 -4.28 9.17 -16.16
C SER A 166 -4.79 10.40 -16.92
N ILE A 167 -3.91 11.01 -17.68
CA ILE A 167 -4.25 12.09 -18.61
C ILE A 167 -4.01 11.63 -20.04
N ASN A 168 -4.96 11.92 -20.91
CA ASN A 168 -4.84 11.68 -22.33
C ASN A 168 -3.98 12.77 -22.99
N ALA A 169 -3.59 12.55 -24.25
CA ALA A 169 -2.75 13.50 -25.00
C ALA A 169 -3.41 14.87 -25.22
N ASP A 170 -4.74 14.94 -25.16
CA ASP A 170 -5.54 16.16 -25.26
C ASP A 170 -5.73 16.89 -23.92
N GLY A 171 -5.18 16.34 -22.82
CA GLY A 171 -5.33 16.88 -21.48
C GLY A 171 -6.64 16.49 -20.77
N SER A 172 -7.49 15.67 -21.38
CA SER A 172 -8.65 15.09 -20.72
C SER A 172 -8.25 14.01 -19.71
N TRP A 173 -9.09 13.79 -18.70
CA TRP A 173 -8.90 12.71 -17.74
C TRP A 173 -9.19 11.36 -18.41
N GLY A 174 -8.23 10.43 -18.34
CA GLY A 174 -8.42 9.03 -18.72
C GLY A 174 -9.08 8.23 -17.60
N ASP A 175 -9.44 6.97 -17.85
CA ASP A 175 -10.20 6.16 -16.90
C ASP A 175 -9.34 5.49 -15.81
N GLU A 176 -8.02 5.46 -16.00
CA GLU A 176 -7.11 4.73 -15.13
C GLU A 176 -6.80 5.52 -13.85
N LYS A 177 -6.97 4.88 -12.69
CA LYS A 177 -6.73 5.48 -11.37
C LYS A 177 -5.71 4.67 -10.59
N LEU A 178 -4.65 5.32 -10.14
CA LEU A 178 -3.63 4.71 -9.30
C LEU A 178 -4.08 4.64 -7.86
N SER A 179 -3.97 3.45 -7.27
CA SER A 179 -4.13 3.23 -5.83
C SER A 179 -2.76 3.19 -5.14
N PRO A 180 -2.65 3.64 -3.88
CA PRO A 180 -3.72 4.13 -3.00
C PRO A 180 -4.20 5.54 -3.36
N GLY A 181 -5.47 5.85 -3.06
CA GLY A 181 -6.01 7.20 -3.17
C GLY A 181 -5.72 8.05 -1.94
N TYR A 182 -6.12 9.32 -1.98
CA TYR A 182 -5.89 10.31 -0.94
C TYR A 182 -7.18 11.03 -0.54
N THR A 183 -7.21 11.49 0.71
CA THR A 183 -8.38 12.19 1.25
C THR A 183 -8.52 13.57 0.60
N VAL A 184 -9.70 13.84 0.05
CA VAL A 184 -10.09 15.13 -0.53
C VAL A 184 -11.46 15.56 -0.01
N THR A 185 -11.68 16.87 0.00
CA THR A 185 -13.00 17.45 0.32
C THR A 185 -13.93 17.23 -0.87
N ILE A 186 -15.04 16.52 -0.64
CA ILE A 186 -16.04 16.22 -1.67
C ILE A 186 -17.35 16.98 -1.47
N GLY A 187 -17.40 17.86 -0.47
CA GLY A 187 -18.58 18.67 -0.16
C GLY A 187 -19.76 17.81 0.27
N ALA A 188 -20.96 18.15 -0.19
CA ALA A 188 -22.20 17.48 0.23
C ALA A 188 -22.47 16.12 -0.45
N LYS A 189 -21.54 15.60 -1.27
CA LYS A 189 -21.74 14.38 -2.07
C LYS A 189 -22.15 13.16 -1.23
N ASN A 190 -21.61 13.02 -0.02
CA ASN A 190 -21.98 11.93 0.89
C ASN A 190 -23.46 12.05 1.34
N PHE A 191 -23.94 13.25 1.63
CA PHE A 191 -25.31 13.50 2.07
C PHE A 191 -26.30 13.33 0.92
N THR A 192 -26.02 13.92 -0.25
CA THR A 192 -26.89 13.77 -1.42
C THR A 192 -27.06 12.32 -1.81
N ARG A 193 -25.98 11.52 -1.72
CA ARG A 193 -26.02 10.08 -2.02
C ARG A 193 -27.06 9.33 -1.18
N VAL A 194 -27.22 9.66 0.10
CA VAL A 194 -28.25 9.06 0.96
C VAL A 194 -29.66 9.29 0.43
N PHE A 195 -29.91 10.43 -0.22
CA PHE A 195 -31.23 10.81 -0.76
C PHE A 195 -31.39 10.54 -2.26
N THR A 196 -30.34 10.13 -2.97
CA THR A 196 -30.40 9.84 -4.42
C THR A 196 -30.18 8.37 -4.75
N ASP A 197 -29.49 7.62 -3.89
CA ASP A 197 -29.16 6.21 -4.12
C ASP A 197 -30.28 5.30 -3.58
N GLU A 198 -31.04 4.68 -4.48
CA GLU A 198 -32.16 3.79 -4.11
C GLU A 198 -31.72 2.59 -3.26
N GLY A 199 -30.49 2.11 -3.44
CA GLY A 199 -29.94 1.00 -2.67
C GLY A 199 -29.69 1.36 -1.21
N ILE A 200 -29.45 2.64 -0.92
CA ILE A 200 -29.22 3.16 0.43
C ILE A 200 -30.53 3.63 1.06
N GLN A 201 -31.41 4.30 0.30
CA GLN A 201 -32.65 4.88 0.83
C GLN A 201 -33.60 3.85 1.45
N LYS A 202 -33.85 2.75 0.72
CA LYS A 202 -34.81 1.72 1.14
C LYS A 202 -34.48 1.14 2.53
N PRO A 203 -33.27 0.63 2.78
CA PRO A 203 -32.92 0.12 4.11
C PRO A 203 -32.83 1.24 5.15
N PHE A 204 -32.37 2.43 4.77
CA PHE A 204 -32.26 3.56 5.70
C PHE A 204 -33.61 3.93 6.32
N PHE A 205 -34.64 4.15 5.52
CA PHE A 205 -35.97 4.52 6.03
C PHE A 205 -36.64 3.37 6.80
N ALA A 206 -36.45 2.12 6.36
CA ALA A 206 -36.98 0.96 7.07
C ALA A 206 -36.40 0.83 8.49
N ILE A 207 -35.08 0.98 8.63
CA ILE A 207 -34.39 0.95 9.92
C ILE A 207 -34.77 2.18 10.76
N PHE A 208 -34.89 3.35 10.15
CA PHE A 208 -35.30 4.57 10.85
C PHE A 208 -36.68 4.43 11.49
N VAL A 209 -37.68 3.98 10.72
CA VAL A 209 -39.05 3.76 11.25
C VAL A 209 -39.03 2.72 12.37
N TRP A 210 -38.32 1.60 12.15
CA TRP A 210 -38.17 0.57 13.17
C TRP A 210 -37.53 1.09 14.47
N THR A 211 -36.45 1.88 14.39
CA THR A 211 -35.76 2.42 15.58
C THR A 211 -36.61 3.42 16.35
N VAL A 212 -37.43 4.23 15.68
CA VAL A 212 -38.40 5.13 16.33
C VAL A 212 -39.50 4.32 17.03
N VAL A 213 -40.09 3.35 16.33
CA VAL A 213 -41.15 2.48 16.89
C VAL A 213 -40.63 1.65 18.06
N PHE A 214 -39.37 1.22 18.02
CA PHE A 214 -38.74 0.46 19.10
C PHE A 214 -38.38 1.32 20.32
N SER A 215 -37.89 2.55 20.11
CA SER A 215 -37.42 3.42 21.20
C SER A 215 -38.55 4.07 22.00
N VAL A 216 -39.67 4.45 21.36
CA VAL A 216 -40.79 5.15 22.02
C VAL A 216 -41.43 4.32 23.16
N PRO A 217 -41.77 3.04 22.96
CA PRO A 217 -42.30 2.19 24.03
C PRO A 217 -41.26 1.93 25.13
N HIS A 218 -39.98 1.75 24.77
CA HIS A 218 -38.92 1.49 25.73
C HIS A 218 -38.71 2.68 26.68
N CYS A 219 -38.76 3.91 26.18
CA CYS A 219 -38.71 5.12 27.00
C CYS A 219 -39.98 5.30 27.86
N GLY A 220 -41.14 4.84 27.39
CA GLY A 220 -42.40 4.88 28.14
C GLY A 220 -42.44 3.87 29.29
N VAL A 221 -42.01 2.63 29.03
CA VAL A 221 -41.97 1.55 30.04
C VAL A 221 -40.95 1.86 31.14
N ASN A 222 -39.79 2.44 30.81
CA ASN A 222 -38.77 2.77 31.81
C ASN A 222 -39.13 3.97 32.70
N ARG A 223 -40.15 4.77 32.33
CA ARG A 223 -40.74 5.82 33.19
C ARG A 223 -41.96 5.35 34.00
N GLY A 224 -42.59 4.25 33.61
CA GLY A 224 -43.86 3.78 34.20
C GLY A 224 -43.73 2.73 35.31
N GLY A 225 -42.53 2.47 35.84
CA GLY A 225 -42.28 1.30 36.68
C GLY A 225 -41.50 1.56 37.96
N TRP A 226 -41.90 2.54 38.78
CA TRP A 226 -41.47 2.65 40.19
C TRP A 226 -42.58 3.02 41.18
N ASP A 227 -43.85 3.01 40.78
CA ASP A 227 -44.98 3.19 41.70
C ASP A 227 -45.98 2.03 41.53
N GLY A 228 -45.94 1.06 42.45
CA GLY A 228 -47.07 0.16 42.65
C GLY A 228 -46.88 -1.31 42.26
N ILE A 229 -45.84 -1.98 42.73
CA ILE A 229 -45.92 -3.42 43.01
C ILE A 229 -45.36 -3.66 44.41
N GLY A 230 -46.24 -3.61 45.41
CA GLY A 230 -45.97 -4.15 46.73
C GLY A 230 -45.80 -5.66 46.63
N LEU A 231 -44.59 -6.14 46.92
CA LEU A 231 -44.33 -7.54 47.24
C LEU A 231 -44.14 -7.66 48.76
N PRO A 232 -44.73 -8.67 49.42
CA PRO A 232 -44.63 -8.83 50.86
C PRO A 232 -43.18 -9.15 51.24
N ARG A 233 -42.64 -8.38 52.21
CA ARG A 233 -41.37 -8.71 52.86
C ARG A 233 -41.55 -9.99 53.68
N THR A 234 -41.18 -11.13 53.13
CA THR A 234 -40.85 -12.30 53.95
C THR A 234 -39.47 -12.07 54.55
N VAL A 235 -39.44 -11.52 55.76
CA VAL A 235 -38.26 -11.51 56.62
C VAL A 235 -38.06 -12.94 57.10
N GLY A 236 -37.14 -13.67 56.45
CA GLY A 236 -36.58 -14.90 56.99
C GLY A 236 -35.70 -14.54 58.18
N SER A 237 -36.26 -14.69 59.38
CA SER A 237 -35.52 -14.72 60.64
C SER A 237 -34.57 -15.92 60.64
N ALA A 238 -33.30 -15.67 60.33
CA ALA A 238 -32.23 -16.60 60.61
C ALA A 238 -31.64 -16.24 61.97
N GLU A 239 -32.02 -16.98 63.02
CA GLU A 239 -31.14 -17.36 64.12
C GLU A 239 -31.85 -18.38 65.03
N ARG A 240 -31.19 -19.55 65.17
CA ARG A 240 -31.37 -20.65 66.14
C ARG A 240 -32.75 -20.98 66.71
#